data_AF-A0A540WAS7-F1
#
_entry.id   AF-A0A540WAS7-F1
#
_cell.length_a   1.000
_cell.length_b   1.000
_cell.length_c   1.000
_cell.angle_alpha   90.00
_cell.angle_beta   90.00
_cell.angle_gamma   90.00
#
_symmetry.space_group_name_H-M   'P 1'
#
loop_
_entity.id
_entity.type
_entity.pdbx_description
1 polymer ?
#
loop_
_entity_poly.entity_id
_entity_poly.type
_entity_poly.pdbx_seq_one_letter_code
_entity_poly.pdbx_strand_id
1 'polypeptide(L)'
;MYARESRKQEAAPAQRTEAAGTVRRGSGPPDLRSLQRTAGNAAVVQLMATSSAPVTVARVMDEKTFKGQTGAPGLRSKSAITNVDQALRSFHALQNPSQQQQVTALGAIVDACLTYLNAKPNGQRSAGVENLRDQADSERSNLVLGPKQQILSQGEQRFRDVLAQIDAGLAIIRQHDFALGEFHRRNLPEDARREGQALSPVDFQQMIRSYIDELKALLDDQDLPAETHDVIEEVVGVADLVTTMRYPTGMPGMSVNQPAPEELADTEYSFNVDTQARGGTPFLLGHITHELTHVSAHQAFNSSSVMALAPVDTTPPQIARLAQQRAQTMRELLALLNADTTFHPDQHDLLVEKLDYGKQGGKLGRYATTFRQANKINDEEKARLLAWEEAAGENSGTLVEYDTVLNQMLVYLHLWRIDQANPFYVRLRSAAAEATARRATATQ
;
A
#
# COMPACT_ATOMS: atom_id res chain seq x y z
N MET A 1 -44.78 -33.12 24.31
CA MET A 1 -44.49 -34.17 25.31
C MET A 1 -44.88 -35.53 24.73
N TYR A 2 -43.90 -36.34 24.32
CA TYR A 2 -43.61 -37.67 24.87
C TYR A 2 -42.48 -38.28 24.04
N ALA A 3 -41.39 -38.59 24.74
CA ALA A 3 -40.24 -39.33 24.26
C ALA A 3 -40.29 -40.76 24.81
N ARG A 4 -39.71 -41.72 24.08
CA ARG A 4 -38.88 -42.87 24.53
C ARG A 4 -38.56 -43.76 23.32
N GLU A 5 -37.29 -43.86 22.88
CA GLU A 5 -36.25 -44.84 23.30
C GLU A 5 -36.62 -46.30 22.94
N SER A 6 -35.77 -47.25 22.57
CA SER A 6 -34.36 -47.41 22.16
C SER A 6 -34.21 -48.92 21.93
N ARG A 7 -33.55 -49.41 20.87
CA ARG A 7 -32.99 -50.79 20.88
C ARG A 7 -31.63 -50.86 20.21
N LYS A 8 -30.71 -51.49 20.95
CA LYS A 8 -29.30 -51.75 20.67
C LYS A 8 -29.09 -53.02 19.83
N GLN A 9 -28.03 -52.94 19.02
CA GLN A 9 -26.95 -53.92 18.75
C GLN A 9 -27.27 -55.37 18.39
N GLU A 10 -26.73 -55.81 17.24
CA GLU A 10 -25.80 -56.95 17.18
C GLU A 10 -24.92 -56.92 15.91
N ALA A 11 -23.86 -57.73 15.94
CA ALA A 11 -22.52 -57.46 15.38
C ALA A 11 -22.23 -58.04 13.96
N ALA A 12 -21.07 -57.63 13.45
CA ALA A 12 -20.47 -57.92 12.14
C ALA A 12 -19.96 -59.36 11.92
N PRO A 13 -19.49 -59.67 10.69
CA PRO A 13 -18.09 -60.07 10.51
C PRO A 13 -17.43 -59.29 9.33
N ALA A 14 -16.32 -58.59 9.52
CA ALA A 14 -14.93 -59.07 9.55
C ALA A 14 -14.41 -59.62 8.21
N GLN A 15 -13.69 -58.78 7.45
CA GLN A 15 -12.49 -59.19 6.71
C GLN A 15 -11.34 -58.22 6.99
N ARG A 16 -10.32 -58.79 7.64
CA ARG A 16 -8.89 -58.41 7.78
C ARG A 16 -8.26 -58.25 6.38
N THR A 17 -7.14 -57.58 6.11
CA THR A 17 -5.94 -57.05 6.82
C THR A 17 -5.19 -56.23 5.74
N GLU A 18 -4.38 -55.20 6.00
CA GLU A 18 -3.00 -55.31 6.47
C GLU A 18 -2.41 -53.92 6.87
N ALA A 19 -1.75 -53.94 8.03
CA ALA A 19 -0.53 -53.23 8.41
C ALA A 19 -0.37 -51.72 8.10
N ALA A 20 -0.87 -50.89 9.02
CA ALA A 20 -0.33 -49.56 9.26
C ALA A 20 1.03 -49.67 9.97
N GLY A 21 2.12 -49.53 9.20
CA GLY A 21 3.46 -49.27 9.73
C GLY A 21 3.56 -47.81 10.17
N THR A 22 3.83 -47.62 11.46
CA THR A 22 4.24 -46.35 12.08
C THR A 22 5.46 -45.77 11.37
N VAL A 23 5.34 -44.56 10.79
CA VAL A 23 6.48 -43.71 10.44
C VAL A 23 6.29 -42.33 11.04
N ARG A 24 7.30 -41.94 11.82
CA ARG A 24 7.47 -40.70 12.58
C ARG A 24 7.19 -39.44 11.75
N ARG A 25 6.52 -38.47 12.39
CA ARG A 25 6.59 -37.04 12.02
C ARG A 25 8.06 -36.61 12.01
N GLY A 26 8.60 -36.36 10.83
CA GLY A 26 9.85 -35.65 10.61
C GLY A 26 9.54 -34.40 9.78
N SER A 27 9.84 -33.24 10.35
CA SER A 27 9.94 -31.96 9.66
C SER A 27 10.96 -32.03 8.53
N GLY A 28 10.49 -31.83 7.29
CA GLY A 28 11.29 -31.74 6.08
C GLY A 28 10.56 -30.90 5.02
N PRO A 29 11.27 -30.32 4.04
CA PRO A 29 10.68 -29.40 3.07
C PRO A 29 9.65 -30.10 2.17
N PRO A 30 8.60 -29.41 1.70
CA PRO A 30 7.57 -30.01 0.86
C PRO A 30 8.10 -30.45 -0.52
N ASP A 31 7.55 -31.56 -1.00
CA ASP A 31 7.99 -32.43 -2.08
C ASP A 31 8.11 -31.77 -3.48
N LEU A 32 9.35 -31.41 -3.85
CA LEU A 32 9.80 -30.96 -5.19
C LEU A 32 9.39 -31.93 -6.33
N ARG A 33 9.12 -33.21 -6.04
CA ARG A 33 8.78 -34.23 -7.07
C ARG A 33 7.38 -34.09 -7.64
N SER A 34 6.51 -33.27 -7.03
CA SER A 34 5.17 -32.99 -7.56
C SER A 34 5.21 -31.87 -8.61
N LEU A 35 5.90 -30.76 -8.31
CA LEU A 35 6.18 -29.66 -9.25
C LEU A 35 6.99 -30.11 -10.46
N GLN A 36 7.96 -31.00 -10.25
CA GLN A 36 8.77 -31.60 -11.31
C GLN A 36 7.93 -32.46 -12.28
N ARG A 37 6.82 -33.03 -11.81
CA ARG A 37 5.88 -33.82 -12.63
C ARG A 37 4.91 -32.95 -13.45
N THR A 38 4.64 -31.72 -13.02
CA THR A 38 3.62 -30.86 -13.63
C THR A 38 4.23 -29.74 -14.49
N ALA A 39 5.39 -29.17 -14.12
CA ALA A 39 5.99 -27.99 -14.77
C ALA A 39 7.36 -28.24 -15.45
N GLY A 40 7.94 -29.43 -15.28
CA GLY A 40 9.23 -29.79 -15.86
C GLY A 40 10.46 -29.16 -15.19
N ASN A 41 11.64 -29.76 -15.42
CA ASN A 41 12.89 -29.43 -14.71
C ASN A 41 13.39 -28.00 -14.96
N ALA A 42 13.06 -27.40 -16.10
CA ALA A 42 13.55 -26.07 -16.49
C ALA A 42 13.00 -24.95 -15.58
N ALA A 43 11.73 -25.03 -15.21
CA ALA A 43 11.08 -24.04 -14.34
C ALA A 43 11.66 -24.05 -12.91
N VAL A 44 12.09 -25.22 -12.42
CA VAL A 44 12.69 -25.38 -11.08
C VAL A 44 14.12 -24.83 -11.04
N VAL A 45 14.88 -24.96 -12.12
CA VAL A 45 16.28 -24.49 -12.21
C VAL A 45 16.36 -22.96 -12.29
N GLN A 46 15.41 -22.32 -12.97
CA GLN A 46 15.37 -20.86 -13.12
C GLN A 46 15.06 -20.13 -11.80
N LEU A 47 14.38 -20.80 -10.87
CA LEU A 47 14.06 -20.28 -9.54
C LEU A 47 15.27 -20.23 -8.58
N MET A 48 16.33 -21.01 -8.86
CA MET A 48 17.47 -21.19 -7.93
C MET A 48 18.69 -20.30 -8.25
N ALA A 49 18.71 -19.59 -9.39
CA ALA A 49 19.93 -18.99 -9.94
C ALA A 49 20.17 -17.50 -9.60
N THR A 50 19.29 -16.81 -8.86
CA THR A 50 19.28 -15.33 -8.75
C THR A 50 19.96 -14.73 -7.52
N SER A 51 20.69 -15.51 -6.71
CA SER A 51 21.31 -15.00 -5.47
C SER A 51 22.82 -15.18 -5.46
N SER A 52 23.60 -14.11 -5.71
CA SER A 52 24.94 -13.82 -5.12
C SER A 52 25.72 -12.70 -5.84
N ALA A 53 26.00 -11.56 -5.17
CA ALA A 53 27.26 -10.78 -5.25
C ALA A 53 27.28 -9.53 -4.30
N PRO A 54 28.39 -9.20 -3.58
CA PRO A 54 28.52 -8.00 -2.73
C PRO A 54 29.62 -7.00 -3.17
N VAL A 55 29.47 -5.68 -2.92
CA VAL A 55 30.56 -4.64 -2.94
C VAL A 55 30.21 -3.42 -2.04
N THR A 56 31.19 -2.79 -1.35
CA THR A 56 31.02 -1.52 -0.58
C THR A 56 32.12 -0.48 -0.87
N VAL A 57 31.76 0.83 -0.98
CA VAL A 57 32.63 2.04 -1.02
C VAL A 57 31.92 3.21 -0.28
N ALA A 58 32.67 4.05 0.46
CA ALA A 58 32.19 5.14 1.33
C ALA A 58 31.55 6.34 0.58
N ARG A 59 30.50 6.97 1.16
CA ARG A 59 29.55 7.88 0.45
C ARG A 59 29.35 9.32 0.99
N VAL A 60 30.15 9.82 1.95
CA VAL A 60 30.01 11.20 2.50
C VAL A 60 31.12 12.13 2.00
N MET A 61 30.78 13.38 1.59
CA MET A 61 31.73 14.36 1.06
C MET A 61 32.87 14.73 2.03
N ASP A 62 34.02 15.14 1.47
CA ASP A 62 35.19 15.57 2.25
C ASP A 62 35.14 17.06 2.66
N GLU A 63 36.02 17.46 3.58
CA GLU A 63 36.09 18.86 4.06
C GLU A 63 36.33 19.88 2.93
N LYS A 64 37.07 19.49 1.88
CA LYS A 64 37.41 20.37 0.76
C LYS A 64 36.17 20.65 -0.09
N THR A 65 35.42 19.61 -0.41
CA THR A 65 34.17 19.66 -1.17
C THR A 65 33.12 20.45 -0.41
N PHE A 66 32.95 20.17 0.88
CA PHE A 66 32.01 20.89 1.73
C PHE A 66 32.33 22.39 1.82
N LYS A 67 33.60 22.77 2.00
CA LYS A 67 34.02 24.18 2.03
C LYS A 67 33.81 24.88 0.68
N GLY A 68 33.97 24.16 -0.43
CA GLY A 68 33.65 24.64 -1.77
C GLY A 68 32.15 24.92 -1.95
N GLN A 69 31.29 23.98 -1.54
CA GLN A 69 29.83 24.10 -1.65
C GLN A 69 29.21 25.10 -0.66
N THR A 70 29.94 25.48 0.39
CA THR A 70 29.49 26.42 1.41
C THR A 70 30.32 27.71 1.42
N GLY A 71 30.91 28.08 0.30
CA GLY A 71 31.62 29.35 0.13
C GLY A 71 30.66 30.54 0.27
N ALA A 72 30.98 31.49 1.16
CA ALA A 72 30.24 32.74 1.29
C ALA A 72 31.15 33.88 1.79
N PRO A 73 30.82 35.16 1.53
CA PRO A 73 31.59 36.30 2.01
C PRO A 73 31.75 36.31 3.54
N GLY A 74 32.91 36.77 4.03
CA GLY A 74 33.22 36.87 5.45
C GLY A 74 34.06 35.71 6.01
N LEU A 75 34.59 35.92 7.22
CA LEU A 75 35.48 34.95 7.87
C LEU A 75 34.70 33.72 8.34
N ARG A 76 34.91 32.58 7.66
CA ARG A 76 34.33 31.28 8.03
C ARG A 76 34.57 30.93 9.51
N SER A 77 35.74 31.26 10.04
CA SER A 77 36.14 31.00 11.44
C SER A 77 35.30 31.73 12.50
N LYS A 78 34.47 32.71 12.11
CA LYS A 78 33.55 33.44 13.01
C LYS A 78 32.08 33.06 12.79
N SER A 79 31.80 32.03 11.99
CA SER A 79 30.43 31.60 11.64
C SER A 79 30.10 30.28 12.32
N ALA A 80 28.81 30.06 12.63
CA ALA A 80 28.30 28.80 13.18
C ALA A 80 28.59 27.58 12.28
N ILE A 81 28.94 27.80 11.01
CA ILE A 81 29.36 26.75 10.08
C ILE A 81 30.63 26.00 10.55
N THR A 82 31.42 26.59 11.45
CA THR A 82 32.60 25.91 12.03
C THR A 82 32.22 24.67 12.84
N ASN A 83 31.01 24.60 13.38
CA ASN A 83 30.52 23.42 14.09
C ASN A 83 30.31 22.25 13.12
N VAL A 84 29.81 22.55 11.92
CA VAL A 84 29.67 21.55 10.84
C VAL A 84 31.05 21.12 10.32
N ASP A 85 31.99 22.06 10.15
CA ASP A 85 33.39 21.74 9.80
C ASP A 85 34.02 20.79 10.83
N GLN A 86 33.80 21.05 12.12
CA GLN A 86 34.39 20.26 13.19
C GLN A 86 33.77 18.85 13.23
N ALA A 87 32.45 18.72 13.08
CA ALA A 87 31.80 17.41 13.02
C ALA A 87 32.29 16.58 11.82
N LEU A 88 32.42 17.21 10.65
CA LEU A 88 32.92 16.55 9.44
C LEU A 88 34.39 16.15 9.58
N ARG A 89 35.24 17.01 10.15
CA ARG A 89 36.64 16.69 10.45
C ARG A 89 36.75 15.52 11.42
N SER A 90 35.98 15.54 12.51
CA SER A 90 35.99 14.48 13.51
C SER A 90 35.59 13.14 12.92
N PHE A 91 34.62 13.11 12.00
CA PHE A 91 34.24 11.91 11.27
C PHE A 91 35.39 11.37 10.40
N HIS A 92 36.02 12.22 9.59
CA HIS A 92 37.14 11.82 8.72
C HIS A 92 38.46 11.52 9.46
N ALA A 93 38.58 11.95 10.72
CA ALA A 93 39.74 11.64 11.57
C ALA A 93 39.65 10.27 12.26
N LEU A 94 38.50 9.58 12.16
CA LEU A 94 38.32 8.25 12.76
C LEU A 94 39.25 7.23 12.08
N GLN A 95 40.09 6.55 12.87
CA GLN A 95 40.92 5.44 12.39
C GLN A 95 40.31 4.11 12.80
N ASN A 96 39.98 3.26 11.82
CA ASN A 96 39.34 1.95 12.02
C ASN A 96 38.15 1.98 13.01
N PRO A 97 37.20 2.93 12.88
CA PRO A 97 36.11 3.05 13.83
C PRO A 97 35.17 1.83 13.77
N SER A 98 34.58 1.49 14.92
CA SER A 98 33.45 0.57 14.96
C SER A 98 32.21 1.19 14.30
N GLN A 99 31.28 0.35 13.84
CA GLN A 99 30.01 0.78 13.25
C GLN A 99 29.25 1.77 14.16
N GLN A 100 29.20 1.49 15.47
CA GLN A 100 28.56 2.38 16.45
C GLN A 100 29.25 3.76 16.52
N GLN A 101 30.59 3.79 16.46
CA GLN A 101 31.36 5.04 16.44
C GLN A 101 31.11 5.84 15.16
N GLN A 102 30.98 5.18 14.01
CA GLN A 102 30.63 5.83 12.75
C GLN A 102 29.20 6.39 12.77
N VAL A 103 28.21 5.63 13.27
CA VAL A 103 26.81 6.08 13.40
C VAL A 103 26.69 7.29 14.31
N THR A 104 27.39 7.27 15.45
CA THR A 104 27.41 8.41 16.38
C THR A 104 28.06 9.64 15.74
N ALA A 105 29.16 9.47 15.00
CA ALA A 105 29.83 10.58 14.33
C ALA A 105 29.00 11.17 13.18
N LEU A 106 28.27 10.34 12.42
CA LEU A 106 27.34 10.81 11.39
C LEU A 106 26.12 11.51 11.99
N GLY A 107 25.60 11.02 13.12
CA GLY A 107 24.56 11.71 13.89
C GLY A 107 25.00 13.11 14.32
N ALA A 108 26.24 13.26 14.79
CA ALA A 108 26.80 14.56 15.13
C ALA A 108 26.92 15.51 13.92
N ILE A 109 27.15 14.99 12.71
CA ILE A 109 27.10 15.80 11.48
C ILE A 109 25.67 16.27 11.20
N VAL A 110 24.68 15.38 11.27
CA VAL A 110 23.26 15.71 11.06
C VAL A 110 22.80 16.77 12.05
N ASP A 111 23.09 16.60 13.34
CA ASP A 111 22.71 17.54 14.39
C ASP A 111 23.37 18.92 14.21
N ALA A 112 24.65 18.95 13.81
CA ALA A 112 25.34 20.19 13.51
C ALA A 112 24.75 20.91 12.29
N CYS A 113 24.38 20.17 11.24
CA CYS A 113 23.71 20.72 10.06
C CYS A 113 22.32 21.28 10.40
N LEU A 114 21.49 20.53 11.13
CA LEU A 114 20.16 20.98 11.57
C LEU A 114 20.26 22.23 12.47
N THR A 115 21.22 22.26 13.39
CA THR A 115 21.47 23.43 14.23
C THR A 115 21.81 24.66 13.39
N TYR A 116 22.65 24.50 12.37
CA TYR A 116 23.00 25.60 11.46
C TYR A 116 21.79 26.06 10.64
N LEU A 117 21.04 25.12 10.04
CA LEU A 117 19.87 25.42 9.21
C LEU A 117 18.76 26.08 10.03
N ASN A 118 18.51 25.64 11.27
CA ASN A 118 17.51 26.27 12.14
C ASN A 118 17.88 27.71 12.50
N ALA A 119 19.18 28.00 12.70
CA ALA A 119 19.65 29.36 12.95
C ALA A 119 19.67 30.24 11.68
N LYS A 120 19.72 29.62 10.49
CA LYS A 120 19.90 30.28 9.18
C LYS A 120 19.14 29.52 8.06
N PRO A 121 17.79 29.45 8.10
CA PRO A 121 17.02 28.54 7.23
C PRO A 121 17.19 28.84 5.73
N ASN A 122 17.45 30.11 5.37
CA ASN A 122 17.71 30.53 3.99
C ASN A 122 19.10 31.19 3.83
N GLY A 123 20.08 30.74 4.62
CA GLY A 123 21.45 31.25 4.54
C GLY A 123 22.14 30.88 3.23
N GLN A 124 23.11 31.69 2.80
CA GLN A 124 23.91 31.45 1.58
C GLN A 124 24.65 30.11 1.55
N ARG A 125 24.71 29.39 2.68
CA ARG A 125 25.36 28.08 2.81
C ARG A 125 24.35 26.93 2.97
N SER A 126 23.05 27.22 3.05
CA SER A 126 22.01 26.24 3.40
C SER A 126 21.99 25.05 2.44
N ALA A 127 22.01 25.28 1.13
CA ALA A 127 22.02 24.19 0.14
C ALA A 127 23.22 23.22 0.29
N GLY A 128 24.42 23.74 0.56
CA GLY A 128 25.59 22.89 0.82
C GLY A 128 25.53 22.16 2.17
N VAL A 129 24.86 22.76 3.16
CA VAL A 129 24.64 22.15 4.48
C VAL A 129 23.54 21.08 4.43
N GLU A 130 22.49 21.29 3.65
CA GLU A 130 21.44 20.31 3.34
C GLU A 130 22.02 19.11 2.61
N ASN A 131 22.83 19.33 1.57
CA ASN A 131 23.49 18.23 0.85
C ASN A 131 24.38 17.38 1.77
N LEU A 132 25.15 18.01 2.67
CA LEU A 132 25.95 17.27 3.65
C LEU A 132 25.06 16.54 4.67
N ARG A 133 23.98 17.17 5.16
CA ARG A 133 23.02 16.53 6.06
C ARG A 133 22.44 15.28 5.42
N ASP A 134 21.99 15.38 4.18
CA ASP A 134 21.33 14.29 3.47
C ASP A 134 22.29 13.13 3.19
N GLN A 135 23.56 13.42 2.85
CA GLN A 135 24.60 12.40 2.74
C GLN A 135 24.93 11.74 4.08
N ALA A 136 25.07 12.53 5.15
CA ALA A 136 25.40 12.01 6.46
C ALA A 136 24.24 11.21 7.06
N ASP A 137 23.00 11.64 6.89
CA ASP A 137 21.81 10.93 7.32
C ASP A 137 21.58 9.66 6.50
N SER A 138 21.80 9.73 5.18
CA SER A 138 21.76 8.55 4.32
C SER A 138 22.86 7.56 4.68
N GLU A 139 24.08 7.99 4.99
CA GLU A 139 25.16 7.08 5.38
C GLU A 139 24.97 6.55 6.81
N ARG A 140 24.42 7.37 7.72
CA ARG A 140 24.06 6.93 9.07
C ARG A 140 23.01 5.83 8.98
N SER A 141 21.99 6.06 8.16
CA SER A 141 21.00 5.07 7.80
C SER A 141 21.65 3.86 7.15
N ASN A 142 22.61 4.03 6.23
CA ASN A 142 23.34 2.91 5.63
C ASN A 142 24.19 2.11 6.64
N LEU A 143 24.66 2.73 7.72
CA LEU A 143 25.45 2.05 8.73
C LEU A 143 24.59 1.44 9.83
N VAL A 144 23.41 1.97 10.12
CA VAL A 144 22.44 1.33 11.02
C VAL A 144 21.66 0.23 10.30
N LEU A 145 21.38 0.41 9.01
CA LEU A 145 20.44 -0.37 8.20
C LEU A 145 21.10 -1.13 7.03
N GLY A 146 22.40 -0.93 6.76
CA GLY A 146 23.10 -1.45 5.58
C GLY A 146 23.02 -0.54 4.34
N PRO A 147 24.01 -0.57 3.41
CA PRO A 147 24.01 0.28 2.22
C PRO A 147 22.76 0.01 1.39
N LYS A 148 22.07 1.04 0.85
CA LYS A 148 20.90 0.98 -0.08
C LYS A 148 21.03 0.03 -1.30
N GLN A 149 21.22 -1.26 -1.10
CA GLN A 149 20.20 -2.26 -1.33
C GLN A 149 19.27 -2.15 -0.11
N GLN A 150 17.96 -2.01 -0.26
CA GLN A 150 17.09 -2.11 0.92
C GLN A 150 17.44 -3.43 1.62
N ILE A 151 18.11 -3.41 2.79
CA ILE A 151 18.14 -4.59 3.64
C ILE A 151 16.74 -4.62 4.22
N LEU A 152 15.84 -5.24 3.46
CA LEU A 152 14.49 -5.56 3.89
C LEU A 152 14.64 -6.25 5.25
N SER A 153 13.80 -5.87 6.21
CA SER A 153 13.73 -6.65 7.46
C SER A 153 13.51 -8.12 7.08
N GLN A 154 14.01 -9.07 7.88
CA GLN A 154 13.83 -10.47 7.52
C GLN A 154 12.34 -10.84 7.34
N GLY A 155 11.44 -10.17 8.05
CA GLY A 155 9.99 -10.30 7.85
C GLY A 155 9.51 -9.69 6.54
N GLU A 156 10.00 -8.51 6.17
CA GLU A 156 9.63 -7.86 4.90
C GLU A 156 10.14 -8.68 3.70
N GLN A 157 11.37 -9.20 3.78
CA GLN A 157 11.90 -10.12 2.77
C GLN A 157 10.98 -11.34 2.62
N ARG A 158 10.58 -11.99 3.71
CA ARG A 158 9.66 -13.14 3.66
C ARG A 158 8.32 -12.76 3.05
N PHE A 159 7.76 -11.61 3.42
CA PHE A 159 6.51 -11.13 2.84
C PHE A 159 6.63 -10.94 1.32
N ARG A 160 7.70 -10.26 0.87
CA ARG A 160 8.00 -10.04 -0.55
C ARG A 160 8.25 -11.34 -1.30
N ASP A 161 8.94 -12.31 -0.70
CA ASP A 161 9.15 -13.64 -1.28
C ASP A 161 7.84 -14.42 -1.45
N VAL A 162 6.91 -14.31 -0.50
CA VAL A 162 5.56 -14.90 -0.64
C VAL A 162 4.78 -14.19 -1.74
N LEU A 163 4.85 -12.85 -1.80
CA LEU A 163 4.17 -12.08 -2.84
C LEU A 163 4.68 -12.41 -4.24
N ALA A 164 6.00 -12.52 -4.42
CA ALA A 164 6.62 -12.94 -5.68
C ALA A 164 6.22 -14.36 -6.09
N GLN A 165 6.05 -15.28 -5.12
CA GLN A 165 5.51 -16.61 -5.39
C GLN A 165 4.05 -16.58 -5.84
N ILE A 166 3.24 -15.68 -5.28
CA ILE A 166 1.86 -15.46 -5.72
C ILE A 166 1.85 -14.93 -7.16
N ASP A 167 2.64 -13.91 -7.46
CA ASP A 167 2.72 -13.31 -8.80
C ASP A 167 3.18 -14.33 -9.86
N ALA A 168 4.27 -15.05 -9.58
CA ALA A 168 4.76 -16.10 -10.49
C ALA A 168 3.72 -17.20 -10.69
N GLY A 169 3.01 -17.55 -9.63
CA GLY A 169 1.90 -18.49 -9.66
C GLY A 169 0.75 -18.05 -10.55
N LEU A 170 0.26 -16.83 -10.36
CA LEU A 170 -0.79 -16.24 -11.18
C LEU A 170 -0.38 -16.11 -12.65
N ALA A 171 0.88 -15.76 -12.93
CA ALA A 171 1.41 -15.72 -14.29
C ALA A 171 1.36 -17.11 -14.97
N ILE A 172 1.73 -18.17 -14.26
CA ILE A 172 1.65 -19.56 -14.76
C ILE A 172 0.19 -19.95 -15.01
N ILE A 173 -0.71 -19.67 -14.07
CA ILE A 173 -2.14 -19.96 -14.21
C ILE A 173 -2.68 -19.32 -15.47
N ARG A 174 -2.42 -18.02 -15.67
CA ARG A 174 -2.93 -17.25 -16.82
C ARG A 174 -2.30 -17.71 -18.13
N GLN A 175 -1.01 -18.05 -18.13
CA GLN A 175 -0.33 -18.56 -19.33
C GLN A 175 -0.86 -19.92 -19.79
N HIS A 176 -1.30 -20.76 -18.85
CA HIS A 176 -1.74 -22.13 -19.12
C HIS A 176 -3.27 -22.33 -18.99
N ASP A 177 -4.02 -21.25 -18.77
CA ASP A 177 -5.48 -21.25 -18.59
C ASP A 177 -5.96 -22.25 -17.53
N PHE A 178 -5.25 -22.30 -16.39
CA PHE A 178 -5.61 -23.20 -15.29
C PHE A 178 -6.72 -22.61 -14.42
N ALA A 179 -7.59 -23.46 -13.89
CA ALA A 179 -8.53 -23.03 -12.86
C ALA A 179 -7.79 -22.69 -11.55
N LEU A 180 -8.14 -21.56 -10.92
CA LEU A 180 -7.59 -21.08 -9.64
C LEU A 180 -7.52 -22.15 -8.54
N GLY A 181 -8.47 -23.11 -8.53
CA GLY A 181 -8.54 -24.21 -7.57
C GLY A 181 -7.30 -25.11 -7.55
N GLU A 182 -6.55 -25.21 -8.65
CA GLU A 182 -5.28 -25.94 -8.73
C GLU A 182 -4.14 -25.23 -7.98
N PHE A 183 -4.15 -23.88 -7.96
CA PHE A 183 -3.17 -23.03 -7.30
C PHE A 183 -3.37 -22.95 -5.78
N HIS A 184 -4.60 -23.15 -5.31
CA HIS A 184 -4.99 -23.07 -3.90
C HIS A 184 -4.51 -24.25 -3.03
N ARG A 185 -3.60 -25.11 -3.53
CA ARG A 185 -2.99 -26.19 -2.73
C ARG A 185 -1.88 -25.72 -1.78
N ARG A 186 -1.31 -24.54 -2.01
CA ARG A 186 -0.57 -23.76 -1.00
C ARG A 186 -1.46 -22.58 -0.62
N ASN A 187 -1.72 -22.40 0.66
CA ASN A 187 -2.52 -21.26 1.14
C ASN A 187 -1.68 -19.97 1.14
N LEU A 188 -1.09 -19.62 -0.01
CA LEU A 188 -0.14 -18.51 -0.14
C LEU A 188 -0.72 -17.15 0.28
N PRO A 189 -2.01 -16.82 0.01
CA PRO A 189 -2.61 -15.60 0.53
C PRO A 189 -2.64 -15.56 2.08
N GLU A 190 -2.84 -16.72 2.70
CA GLU A 190 -2.81 -16.88 4.17
C GLU A 190 -1.38 -16.81 4.71
N ASP A 191 -0.38 -17.28 3.95
CA ASP A 191 1.03 -17.11 4.30
C ASP A 191 1.44 -15.63 4.20
N ALA A 192 1.00 -14.90 3.16
CA ALA A 192 1.23 -13.46 3.03
C ALA A 192 0.58 -12.69 4.19
N ARG A 193 -0.65 -13.08 4.56
CA ARG A 193 -1.35 -12.56 5.75
C ARG A 193 -0.54 -12.81 7.01
N ARG A 194 -0.01 -14.02 7.21
CA ARG A 194 0.79 -14.39 8.38
C ARG A 194 2.10 -13.63 8.47
N GLU A 195 2.82 -13.51 7.36
CA GLU A 195 4.08 -12.74 7.33
C GLU A 195 3.81 -11.25 7.60
N GLY A 196 2.75 -10.69 7.00
CA GLY A 196 2.33 -9.31 7.29
C GLY A 196 1.97 -9.08 8.76
N GLN A 197 1.29 -10.03 9.41
CA GLN A 197 0.97 -9.98 10.84
C GLN A 197 2.18 -10.11 11.76
N ALA A 198 3.23 -10.78 11.30
CA ALA A 198 4.43 -11.02 12.09
C ALA A 198 5.40 -9.82 12.10
N LEU A 199 5.18 -8.82 11.25
CA LEU A 199 5.99 -7.61 11.19
C LEU A 199 5.79 -6.74 12.44
N SER A 200 6.88 -6.12 12.90
CA SER A 200 6.75 -5.04 13.88
C SER A 200 6.01 -3.85 13.25
N PRO A 201 5.36 -2.96 14.03
CA PRO A 201 4.69 -1.79 13.48
C PRO A 201 5.60 -0.91 12.61
N VAL A 202 6.89 -0.77 13.00
CA VAL A 202 7.88 0.01 12.26
C VAL A 202 8.22 -0.66 10.93
N ASP A 203 8.48 -1.97 10.94
CA ASP A 203 8.79 -2.73 9.72
C ASP A 203 7.58 -2.76 8.77
N PHE A 204 6.37 -2.89 9.31
CA PHE A 204 5.14 -2.84 8.52
C PHE A 204 4.96 -1.49 7.84
N GLN A 205 5.11 -0.39 8.59
CA GLN A 205 5.03 0.95 8.03
C GLN A 205 6.09 1.20 6.95
N GLN A 206 7.33 0.74 7.19
CA GLN A 206 8.41 0.84 6.21
C GLN A 206 8.10 0.03 4.94
N MET A 207 7.57 -1.18 5.08
CA MET A 207 7.15 -2.01 3.97
C MET A 207 6.06 -1.32 3.14
N ILE A 208 5.01 -0.77 3.77
CA ILE A 208 3.96 -0.05 3.04
C ILE A 208 4.51 1.21 2.35
N ARG A 209 5.40 1.98 2.99
CA ARG A 209 6.09 3.11 2.35
C ARG A 209 6.88 2.67 1.12
N SER A 210 7.57 1.52 1.18
CA SER A 210 8.28 1.00 0.02
C SER A 210 7.34 0.63 -1.13
N TYR A 211 6.12 0.14 -0.86
CA TYR A 211 5.13 -0.10 -1.90
C TYR A 211 4.50 1.20 -2.45
N ILE A 212 4.44 2.27 -1.66
CA ILE A 212 4.08 3.61 -2.15
C ILE A 212 5.18 4.13 -3.10
N ASP A 213 6.46 3.89 -2.78
CA ASP A 213 7.56 4.21 -3.69
C ASP A 213 7.49 3.39 -4.99
N GLU A 214 7.11 2.11 -4.92
CA GLU A 214 6.86 1.28 -6.10
C GLU A 214 5.67 1.80 -6.94
N LEU A 215 4.59 2.23 -6.29
CA LEU A 215 3.45 2.88 -6.95
C LEU A 215 3.90 4.16 -7.66
N LYS A 216 4.71 5.00 -7.00
CA LYS A 216 5.28 6.23 -7.56
C LYS A 216 6.20 5.94 -8.76
N ALA A 217 6.98 4.86 -8.71
CA ALA A 217 7.86 4.48 -9.80
C ALA A 217 7.12 4.15 -11.11
N LEU A 218 5.83 3.81 -11.04
CA LEU A 218 5.00 3.64 -12.25
C LEU A 218 4.86 4.93 -13.06
N LEU A 219 5.04 6.11 -12.45
CA LEU A 219 4.99 7.39 -13.18
C LEU A 219 6.09 7.53 -14.23
N ASP A 220 7.20 6.78 -14.08
CA ASP A 220 8.28 6.75 -15.07
C ASP A 220 8.00 5.76 -16.23
N ASP A 221 6.90 5.00 -16.19
CA ASP A 221 6.50 4.08 -17.26
C ASP A 221 5.86 4.83 -18.43
N GLN A 222 6.48 4.71 -19.61
CA GLN A 222 6.03 5.38 -20.84
C GLN A 222 4.71 4.83 -21.38
N ASP A 223 4.34 3.59 -21.01
CA ASP A 223 3.09 2.96 -21.42
C ASP A 223 1.96 3.24 -20.41
N LEU A 224 2.19 4.03 -19.35
CA LEU A 224 1.15 4.40 -18.39
C LEU A 224 0.14 5.36 -19.04
N PRO A 225 -1.17 5.04 -19.06
CA PRO A 225 -2.18 5.96 -19.57
C PRO A 225 -2.22 7.24 -18.75
N ALA A 226 -2.45 8.39 -19.41
CA ALA A 226 -2.51 9.70 -18.75
C ALA A 226 -3.50 9.70 -17.56
N GLU A 227 -4.68 9.09 -17.71
CA GLU A 227 -5.66 9.04 -16.62
C GLU A 227 -5.17 8.24 -15.41
N THR A 228 -4.37 7.18 -15.63
CA THR A 228 -3.74 6.40 -14.55
C THR A 228 -2.57 7.16 -13.94
N HIS A 229 -1.77 7.87 -14.76
CA HIS A 229 -0.71 8.76 -14.29
C HIS A 229 -1.26 9.81 -13.33
N ASP A 230 -2.30 10.55 -13.73
CA ASP A 230 -2.93 11.59 -12.91
C ASP A 230 -3.45 11.04 -11.58
N VAL A 231 -4.04 9.84 -11.60
CA VAL A 231 -4.49 9.14 -10.38
C VAL A 231 -3.32 8.80 -9.47
N ILE A 232 -2.23 8.24 -10.00
CA ILE A 232 -1.05 7.87 -9.21
C ILE A 232 -0.38 9.11 -8.62
N GLU A 233 -0.23 10.18 -9.42
CA GLU A 233 0.33 11.45 -8.95
C GLU A 233 -0.50 12.04 -7.81
N GLU A 234 -1.84 12.06 -7.96
CA GLU A 234 -2.76 12.54 -6.95
C GLU A 234 -2.64 11.76 -5.63
N VAL A 235 -2.69 10.42 -5.68
CA VAL A 235 -2.71 9.60 -4.46
C VAL A 235 -1.34 9.52 -3.77
N VAL A 236 -0.25 9.54 -4.53
CA VAL A 236 1.11 9.60 -3.97
C VAL A 236 1.38 10.98 -3.36
N GLY A 237 0.82 12.05 -3.94
CA GLY A 237 0.95 13.41 -3.41
C GLY A 237 0.39 13.59 -2.00
N VAL A 238 -0.56 12.75 -1.58
CA VAL A 238 -1.15 12.78 -0.24
C VAL A 238 -0.56 11.73 0.72
N ALA A 239 0.39 10.91 0.27
CA ALA A 239 0.91 9.79 1.06
C ALA A 239 1.59 10.22 2.37
N ASP A 240 2.27 11.37 2.38
CA ASP A 240 2.96 11.89 3.57
C ASP A 240 2.01 12.39 4.66
N LEU A 241 0.72 12.58 4.35
CA LEU A 241 -0.32 12.87 5.35
C LEU A 241 -0.67 11.62 6.19
N VAL A 242 -0.35 10.43 5.68
CA VAL A 242 -0.60 9.16 6.38
C VAL A 242 0.54 8.89 7.36
N THR A 243 0.36 9.34 8.61
CA THR A 243 1.40 9.25 9.65
C THR A 243 1.50 7.86 10.28
N THR A 244 0.41 7.08 10.26
CA THR A 244 0.37 5.73 10.84
C THR A 244 -0.06 4.70 9.80
N MET A 245 0.77 3.69 9.55
CA MET A 245 0.42 2.54 8.70
C MET A 245 0.64 1.26 9.51
N ARG A 246 -0.41 0.45 9.69
CA ARG A 246 -0.34 -0.75 10.55
C ARG A 246 -1.16 -1.90 10.00
N TYR A 247 -0.81 -3.11 10.42
CA TYR A 247 -1.67 -4.26 10.18
C TYR A 247 -3.00 -4.09 10.95
N PRO A 248 -4.16 -4.38 10.35
CA PRO A 248 -5.47 -4.21 10.99
C PRO A 248 -5.62 -5.06 12.26
N THR A 249 -5.94 -4.41 13.38
CA THR A 249 -6.50 -5.06 14.59
C THR A 249 -8.04 -5.06 14.60
N GLY A 250 -8.66 -4.62 13.50
CA GLY A 250 -10.09 -4.44 13.28
C GLY A 250 -10.43 -4.46 11.78
N MET A 251 -11.46 -3.73 11.34
CA MET A 251 -11.73 -3.58 9.90
C MET A 251 -10.55 -2.88 9.20
N PRO A 252 -10.03 -3.40 8.08
CA PRO A 252 -9.08 -2.67 7.25
C PRO A 252 -9.73 -1.39 6.71
N GLY A 253 -8.91 -0.41 6.38
CA GLY A 253 -9.37 0.88 5.88
C GLY A 253 -8.62 2.07 6.46
N MET A 254 -8.82 3.22 5.83
CA MET A 254 -8.34 4.52 6.27
C MET A 254 -9.22 5.12 7.39
N SER A 255 -8.61 5.84 8.32
CA SER A 255 -9.36 6.61 9.31
C SER A 255 -8.65 7.90 9.71
N VAL A 256 -9.43 8.95 9.96
CA VAL A 256 -8.93 10.18 10.59
C VAL A 256 -8.69 9.93 12.08
N ASN A 257 -7.51 10.29 12.58
CA ASN A 257 -7.22 10.39 14.01
C ASN A 257 -7.89 11.69 14.53
N GLN A 258 -8.85 11.60 15.47
CA GLN A 258 -9.77 12.70 15.84
C GLN A 258 -9.12 13.97 16.48
N PRO A 259 -9.88 15.08 16.64
CA PRO A 259 -10.95 15.64 15.79
C PRO A 259 -10.45 16.91 15.07
N ALA A 260 -10.90 17.17 13.83
CA ALA A 260 -10.62 18.44 13.15
C ALA A 260 -11.81 19.41 13.28
N PRO A 261 -11.67 20.45 14.10
CA PRO A 261 -12.02 21.82 13.70
C PRO A 261 -10.91 22.81 14.15
N GLU A 262 -10.49 23.87 13.44
CA GLU A 262 -11.15 24.72 12.44
C GLU A 262 -10.23 25.04 11.24
N GLU A 263 -9.01 24.49 11.19
CA GLU A 263 -8.06 24.64 10.08
C GLU A 263 -7.34 23.28 9.91
N LEU A 264 -7.56 22.59 8.78
CA LEU A 264 -7.09 21.23 8.46
C LEU A 264 -5.55 21.07 8.35
N ALA A 265 -4.75 21.80 9.12
CA ALA A 265 -3.30 21.78 8.98
C ALA A 265 -2.63 20.49 9.51
N ASP A 266 -3.23 19.76 10.44
CA ASP A 266 -2.60 18.62 11.12
C ASP A 266 -3.48 17.35 11.16
N THR A 267 -4.23 17.07 10.08
CA THR A 267 -5.06 15.86 10.00
C THR A 267 -4.18 14.63 9.80
N GLU A 268 -3.96 13.86 10.86
CA GLU A 268 -3.25 12.59 10.79
C GLU A 268 -4.17 11.46 10.32
N TYR A 269 -3.76 10.76 9.26
CA TYR A 269 -4.46 9.58 8.76
C TYR A 269 -3.79 8.29 9.25
N SER A 270 -4.62 7.34 9.69
CA SER A 270 -4.20 5.97 9.97
C SER A 270 -4.67 5.03 8.87
N PHE A 271 -3.73 4.28 8.31
CA PHE A 271 -3.97 3.29 7.28
C PHE A 271 -3.87 1.87 7.84
N ASN A 272 -4.94 1.09 7.73
CA ASN A 272 -4.93 -0.33 8.06
C ASN A 272 -5.02 -1.18 6.78
N VAL A 273 -3.91 -1.81 6.37
CA VAL A 273 -3.80 -2.58 5.12
C VAL A 273 -4.05 -4.06 5.37
N ASP A 274 -5.00 -4.66 4.66
CA ASP A 274 -5.06 -6.12 4.59
C ASP A 274 -4.02 -6.65 3.60
N THR A 275 -3.05 -7.43 4.10
CA THR A 275 -1.98 -8.01 3.28
C THR A 275 -2.33 -9.37 2.70
N GLN A 276 -3.62 -9.76 2.70
CA GLN A 276 -4.13 -10.88 1.91
C GLN A 276 -4.01 -10.56 0.41
N ALA A 277 -2.79 -10.64 -0.10
CA ALA A 277 -2.44 -10.32 -1.48
C ALA A 277 -2.90 -11.42 -2.46
N ARG A 278 -4.19 -11.78 -2.42
CA ARG A 278 -4.81 -12.85 -3.22
C ARG A 278 -4.71 -12.63 -4.73
N GLY A 279 -4.48 -11.39 -5.17
CA GLY A 279 -4.19 -11.03 -6.56
C GLY A 279 -2.75 -10.56 -6.79
N GLY A 280 -1.83 -10.93 -5.89
CA GLY A 280 -0.41 -10.61 -6.00
C GLY A 280 -0.08 -9.13 -5.76
N THR A 281 1.06 -8.69 -6.29
CA THR A 281 1.50 -7.29 -6.24
C THR A 281 0.45 -6.32 -6.79
N PRO A 282 -0.26 -6.61 -7.91
CA PRO A 282 -1.34 -5.75 -8.40
C PRO A 282 -2.40 -5.47 -7.34
N PHE A 283 -2.86 -6.50 -6.62
CA PHE A 283 -3.85 -6.34 -5.55
C PHE A 283 -3.35 -5.40 -4.45
N LEU A 284 -2.11 -5.57 -4.01
CA LEU A 284 -1.53 -4.74 -2.94
C LEU A 284 -1.41 -3.27 -3.36
N LEU A 285 -0.82 -3.00 -4.53
CA LEU A 285 -0.66 -1.63 -5.02
C LEU A 285 -2.02 -0.95 -5.31
N GLY A 286 -2.98 -1.69 -5.86
CA GLY A 286 -4.33 -1.15 -6.04
C GLY A 286 -5.07 -0.95 -4.71
N HIS A 287 -4.83 -1.77 -3.68
CA HIS A 287 -5.39 -1.54 -2.35
C HIS A 287 -4.76 -0.31 -1.66
N ILE A 288 -3.45 -0.09 -1.80
CA ILE A 288 -2.81 1.15 -1.36
C ILE A 288 -3.42 2.36 -2.08
N THR A 289 -3.61 2.25 -3.39
CA THR A 289 -4.26 3.29 -4.22
C THR A 289 -5.70 3.57 -3.77
N HIS A 290 -6.49 2.53 -3.50
CA HIS A 290 -7.86 2.65 -2.97
C HIS A 290 -7.88 3.54 -1.71
N GLU A 291 -6.94 3.30 -0.82
CA GLU A 291 -6.96 3.86 0.53
C GLU A 291 -6.39 5.28 0.55
N LEU A 292 -5.35 5.54 -0.25
CA LEU A 292 -4.87 6.91 -0.49
C LEU A 292 -5.90 7.75 -1.27
N THR A 293 -6.75 7.13 -2.09
CA THR A 293 -7.86 7.85 -2.74
C THR A 293 -8.87 8.37 -1.72
N HIS A 294 -9.13 7.65 -0.62
CA HIS A 294 -9.97 8.18 0.47
C HIS A 294 -9.37 9.45 1.09
N VAL A 295 -8.05 9.50 1.27
CA VAL A 295 -7.33 10.67 1.79
C VAL A 295 -7.44 11.85 0.82
N SER A 296 -7.14 11.62 -0.45
CA SER A 296 -7.27 12.61 -1.51
C SER A 296 -8.69 13.17 -1.61
N ALA A 297 -9.71 12.30 -1.64
CA ALA A 297 -11.10 12.70 -1.67
C ALA A 297 -11.53 13.49 -0.43
N HIS A 298 -11.07 13.10 0.76
CA HIS A 298 -11.34 13.84 1.99
C HIS A 298 -10.70 15.24 1.98
N GLN A 299 -9.44 15.36 1.54
CA GLN A 299 -8.76 16.64 1.38
C GLN A 299 -9.49 17.54 0.38
N ALA A 300 -9.94 16.98 -0.75
CA ALA A 300 -10.62 17.72 -1.80
C ALA A 300 -12.03 18.17 -1.42
N PHE A 301 -12.81 17.29 -0.79
CA PHE A 301 -14.23 17.55 -0.50
C PHE A 301 -14.48 18.13 0.89
N ASN A 302 -13.44 18.20 1.74
CA ASN A 302 -13.57 18.50 3.17
C ASN A 302 -14.72 17.69 3.79
N SER A 303 -14.84 16.42 3.38
CA SER A 303 -15.93 15.57 3.82
C SER A 303 -15.73 15.18 5.28
N SER A 304 -16.77 14.73 5.97
CA SER A 304 -16.64 14.34 7.39
C SER A 304 -15.59 13.23 7.59
N SER A 305 -15.29 12.87 8.83
CA SER A 305 -14.39 11.74 9.17
C SER A 305 -14.75 10.40 8.51
N VAL A 306 -15.95 10.27 7.91
CA VAL A 306 -16.40 9.11 7.13
C VAL A 306 -15.85 9.10 5.69
N MET A 307 -15.12 10.15 5.28
CA MET A 307 -14.47 10.29 3.97
C MET A 307 -15.45 10.13 2.79
N ALA A 308 -16.66 10.69 2.95
CA ALA A 308 -17.66 10.62 1.89
C ALA A 308 -17.14 11.31 0.61
N LEU A 309 -17.41 10.69 -0.53
CA LEU A 309 -16.95 11.12 -1.85
C LEU A 309 -17.86 12.22 -2.44
N ALA A 310 -18.20 13.23 -1.64
CA ALA A 310 -18.98 14.39 -2.04
C ALA A 310 -18.64 15.60 -1.14
N PRO A 311 -18.65 16.84 -1.68
CA PRO A 311 -18.47 18.06 -0.89
C PRO A 311 -19.43 18.13 0.30
N VAL A 312 -18.94 18.63 1.44
CA VAL A 312 -19.69 18.70 2.71
C VAL A 312 -21.05 19.43 2.60
N ASP A 313 -21.16 20.39 1.70
CA ASP A 313 -22.35 21.22 1.45
C ASP A 313 -23.31 20.63 0.40
N THR A 314 -23.02 19.43 -0.11
CA THR A 314 -23.87 18.78 -1.12
C THR A 314 -25.27 18.49 -0.55
N THR A 315 -26.29 18.98 -1.25
CA THR A 315 -27.69 18.80 -0.86
C THR A 315 -28.22 17.40 -1.17
N PRO A 316 -29.27 16.90 -0.47
CA PRO A 316 -29.85 15.59 -0.76
C PRO A 316 -30.26 15.37 -2.23
N PRO A 317 -30.88 16.34 -2.95
CA PRO A 317 -31.16 16.16 -4.38
C PRO A 317 -29.90 16.10 -5.27
N GLN A 318 -28.79 16.74 -4.87
CA GLN A 318 -27.51 16.59 -5.57
C GLN A 318 -26.89 15.21 -5.27
N ILE A 319 -26.97 14.74 -4.03
CA ILE A 319 -26.51 13.40 -3.64
C ILE A 319 -27.27 12.31 -4.40
N ALA A 320 -28.59 12.40 -4.49
CA ALA A 320 -29.41 11.43 -5.24
C ALA A 320 -28.95 11.33 -6.71
N ARG A 321 -28.74 12.49 -7.37
CA ARG A 321 -28.24 12.55 -8.75
C ARG A 321 -26.83 11.97 -8.88
N LEU A 322 -25.92 12.33 -7.98
CA LEU A 322 -24.54 11.84 -7.98
C LEU A 322 -24.49 10.31 -7.79
N ALA A 323 -25.24 9.78 -6.82
CA ALA A 323 -25.33 8.35 -6.56
C ALA A 323 -25.92 7.60 -7.76
N GLN A 324 -26.95 8.14 -8.42
CA GLN A 324 -27.53 7.56 -9.63
C GLN A 324 -26.53 7.52 -10.79
N GLN A 325 -25.80 8.61 -11.03
CA GLN A 325 -24.76 8.69 -12.08
C GLN A 325 -23.63 7.68 -11.84
N ARG A 326 -23.14 7.61 -10.60
CA ARG A 326 -22.10 6.65 -10.21
C ARG A 326 -22.58 5.21 -10.36
N ALA A 327 -23.78 4.90 -9.88
CA ALA A 327 -24.36 3.57 -10.02
C ALA A 327 -24.55 3.17 -11.48
N GLN A 328 -24.96 4.10 -12.34
CA GLN A 328 -25.09 3.87 -13.77
C GLN A 328 -23.73 3.55 -14.40
N THR A 329 -22.68 4.31 -14.08
CA THR A 329 -21.32 4.02 -14.54
C THR A 329 -20.85 2.63 -14.09
N MET A 330 -21.10 2.26 -12.84
CA MET A 330 -20.73 0.95 -12.32
C MET A 330 -21.53 -0.20 -12.97
N ARG A 331 -22.76 0.05 -13.44
CA ARG A 331 -23.52 -0.92 -14.26
C ARG A 331 -22.96 -1.05 -15.66
N GLU A 332 -22.57 0.05 -16.29
CA GLU A 332 -21.93 0.06 -17.61
C GLU A 332 -20.60 -0.68 -17.59
N LEU A 333 -19.75 -0.41 -16.60
CA LEU A 333 -18.49 -1.12 -16.40
C LEU A 333 -18.72 -2.63 -16.22
N LEU A 334 -19.68 -3.03 -15.39
CA LEU A 334 -19.99 -4.44 -15.20
C LEU A 334 -20.52 -5.10 -16.49
N ALA A 335 -21.33 -4.38 -17.28
CA ALA A 335 -21.82 -4.89 -18.56
C ALA A 335 -20.69 -5.07 -19.59
N LEU A 336 -19.75 -4.12 -19.66
CA LEU A 336 -18.55 -4.22 -20.51
C LEU A 336 -17.66 -5.37 -20.07
N LEU A 337 -17.42 -5.51 -18.76
CA LEU A 337 -16.62 -6.60 -18.20
C LEU A 337 -17.24 -7.97 -18.50
N ASN A 338 -18.56 -8.12 -18.38
CA ASN A 338 -19.26 -9.37 -18.67
C ASN A 338 -19.32 -9.72 -20.16
N ALA A 339 -19.20 -8.73 -21.04
CA ALA A 339 -19.11 -8.94 -22.47
C ALA A 339 -17.69 -9.29 -22.94
N ASP A 340 -16.69 -9.09 -22.09
CA ASP A 340 -15.29 -9.26 -22.40
C ASP A 340 -14.79 -10.67 -22.04
N THR A 341 -14.25 -11.38 -23.02
CA THR A 341 -13.72 -12.74 -22.86
C THR A 341 -12.19 -12.77 -22.79
N THR A 342 -11.52 -11.61 -22.75
CA THR A 342 -10.05 -11.49 -22.74
C THR A 342 -9.48 -11.52 -21.33
N PHE A 343 -10.28 -11.16 -20.32
CA PHE A 343 -9.89 -11.31 -18.92
C PHE A 343 -9.83 -12.78 -18.54
N HIS A 344 -8.74 -13.17 -17.88
CA HIS A 344 -8.70 -14.48 -17.24
C HIS A 344 -9.71 -14.52 -16.08
N PRO A 345 -10.33 -15.68 -15.75
CA PRO A 345 -11.37 -15.76 -14.72
C PRO A 345 -11.00 -15.12 -13.37
N ASP A 346 -9.75 -15.22 -12.93
CA ASP A 346 -9.29 -14.59 -11.67
C ASP A 346 -9.35 -13.05 -11.71
N GLN A 347 -9.00 -12.47 -12.86
CA GLN A 347 -9.05 -11.03 -13.08
C GLN A 347 -10.51 -10.57 -13.18
N HIS A 348 -11.34 -11.32 -13.91
CA HIS A 348 -12.77 -11.04 -14.04
C HIS A 348 -13.46 -11.05 -12.67
N ASP A 349 -13.29 -12.12 -11.89
CA ASP A 349 -13.89 -12.26 -10.57
C ASP A 349 -13.46 -11.12 -9.63
N LEU A 350 -12.18 -10.74 -9.65
CA LEU A 350 -11.68 -9.63 -8.83
C LEU A 350 -12.29 -8.28 -9.25
N LEU A 351 -12.41 -8.01 -10.55
CA LEU A 351 -13.03 -6.78 -11.05
C LEU A 351 -14.54 -6.74 -10.73
N VAL A 352 -15.25 -7.87 -10.85
CA VAL A 352 -16.66 -7.99 -10.44
C VAL A 352 -16.81 -7.71 -8.95
N GLU A 353 -15.97 -8.33 -8.11
CA GLU A 353 -15.97 -8.11 -6.66
C GLU A 353 -15.84 -6.62 -6.31
N LYS A 354 -14.92 -5.90 -6.99
CA LYS A 354 -14.73 -4.46 -6.75
C LYS A 354 -15.92 -3.63 -7.21
N LEU A 355 -16.48 -3.93 -8.38
CA LEU A 355 -17.66 -3.25 -8.90
C LEU A 355 -18.89 -3.46 -8.00
N ASP A 356 -19.05 -4.64 -7.44
CA ASP A 356 -20.14 -4.96 -6.52
C ASP A 356 -19.93 -4.33 -5.15
N TYR A 357 -18.70 -4.35 -4.62
CA TYR A 357 -18.35 -3.68 -3.37
C TYR A 357 -18.72 -2.19 -3.38
N GLY A 358 -18.53 -1.53 -4.53
CA GLY A 358 -18.88 -0.12 -4.71
C GLY A 358 -20.38 0.19 -4.78
N LYS A 359 -21.25 -0.81 -4.99
CA LYS A 359 -22.70 -0.65 -5.11
C LYS A 359 -23.48 -0.97 -3.83
N GLN A 360 -22.83 -1.47 -2.79
CA GLN A 360 -23.52 -1.96 -1.59
C GLN A 360 -24.22 -0.83 -0.82
N GLY A 361 -25.56 -0.81 -0.87
CA GLY A 361 -26.39 0.10 -0.07
C GLY A 361 -26.22 -0.11 1.45
N GLY A 362 -26.61 0.90 2.23
CA GLY A 362 -26.53 0.90 3.69
C GLY A 362 -25.14 1.18 4.28
N LYS A 363 -24.09 1.32 3.45
CA LYS A 363 -22.71 1.48 3.92
C LYS A 363 -22.49 2.83 4.59
N LEU A 364 -22.97 3.92 3.98
CA LEU A 364 -22.77 5.27 4.51
C LEU A 364 -23.47 5.43 5.86
N GLY A 365 -24.72 4.97 5.98
CA GLY A 365 -25.48 5.02 7.24
C GLY A 365 -24.87 4.16 8.35
N ARG A 366 -24.31 3.00 7.99
CA ARG A 366 -23.55 2.16 8.93
C ARG A 366 -22.31 2.88 9.45
N TYR A 367 -21.53 3.47 8.55
CA TYR A 367 -20.34 4.25 8.94
C TYR A 367 -20.69 5.47 9.77
N ALA A 368 -21.71 6.24 9.39
CA ALA A 368 -22.20 7.36 10.20
C ALA A 368 -22.56 6.92 11.63
N THR A 369 -23.23 5.77 11.78
CA THR A 369 -23.60 5.24 13.09
C THR A 369 -22.38 4.80 13.90
N THR A 370 -21.49 4.00 13.31
CA THR A 370 -20.28 3.49 13.97
C THR A 370 -19.33 4.63 14.35
N PHE A 371 -19.13 5.61 13.48
CA PHE A 371 -18.25 6.74 13.73
C PHE A 371 -18.82 7.64 14.82
N ARG A 372 -20.14 7.85 14.86
CA ARG A 372 -20.78 8.59 15.96
C ARG A 372 -20.60 7.87 17.29
N GLN A 373 -20.80 6.56 17.33
CA GLN A 373 -20.58 5.74 18.54
C GLN A 373 -19.14 5.81 19.03
N ALA A 374 -18.18 5.93 18.11
CA ALA A 374 -16.76 6.14 18.41
C ALA A 374 -16.40 7.62 18.69
N ASN A 375 -17.38 8.54 18.77
CA ASN A 375 -17.20 9.99 18.90
C ASN A 375 -16.37 10.66 17.80
N LYS A 376 -16.25 10.04 16.61
CA LYS A 376 -15.46 10.55 15.46
C LYS A 376 -16.16 11.64 14.65
N ILE A 377 -17.48 11.76 14.83
CA ILE A 377 -18.33 12.76 14.21
C ILE A 377 -19.37 13.22 15.23
N ASN A 378 -19.89 14.44 15.06
CA ASN A 378 -20.95 14.97 15.91
C ASN A 378 -22.36 14.55 15.43
N ASP A 379 -23.41 14.95 16.14
CA ASP A 379 -24.80 14.58 15.80
C ASP A 379 -25.31 15.25 14.53
N GLU A 380 -24.87 16.47 14.22
CA GLU A 380 -25.23 17.20 13.00
C GLU A 380 -24.64 16.53 11.76
N GLU A 381 -23.36 16.14 11.83
CA GLU A 381 -22.68 15.38 10.78
C GLU A 381 -23.34 14.02 10.57
N LYS A 382 -23.68 13.30 11.66
CA LYS A 382 -24.42 12.04 11.54
C LYS A 382 -25.76 12.26 10.84
N ALA A 383 -26.53 13.28 11.24
CA ALA A 383 -27.82 13.57 10.63
C ALA A 383 -27.68 13.86 9.12
N ARG A 384 -26.67 14.65 8.72
CA ARG A 384 -26.36 14.92 7.31
C ARG A 384 -26.04 13.63 6.55
N LEU A 385 -25.16 12.78 7.06
CA LEU A 385 -24.79 11.52 6.41
C LEU A 385 -25.97 10.54 6.30
N LEU A 386 -26.88 10.52 7.28
CA LEU A 386 -28.10 9.72 7.20
C LEU A 386 -29.08 10.27 6.16
N ALA A 387 -29.19 11.60 6.01
CA ALA A 387 -29.97 12.21 4.94
C ALA A 387 -29.37 11.91 3.55
N TRP A 388 -28.04 11.87 3.44
CA TRP A 388 -27.35 11.45 2.21
C TRP A 388 -27.57 9.97 1.88
N GLU A 389 -27.52 9.09 2.90
CA GLU A 389 -27.87 7.67 2.76
C GLU A 389 -29.29 7.50 2.23
N GLU A 390 -30.27 8.18 2.85
CA GLU A 390 -31.67 8.14 2.42
C GLU A 390 -31.83 8.65 0.97
N ALA A 391 -31.18 9.75 0.62
CA ALA A 391 -31.25 10.32 -0.71
C ALA A 391 -30.61 9.44 -1.80
N ALA A 392 -29.52 8.73 -1.48
CA ALA A 392 -28.86 7.82 -2.40
C ALA A 392 -29.55 6.46 -2.52
N GLY A 393 -30.35 6.07 -1.52
CA GLY A 393 -31.07 4.80 -1.47
C GLY A 393 -30.12 3.60 -1.58
N GLU A 394 -30.46 2.64 -2.44
CA GLU A 394 -29.65 1.43 -2.67
C GLU A 394 -28.23 1.71 -3.18
N ASN A 395 -27.97 2.91 -3.70
CA ASN A 395 -26.69 3.30 -4.29
C ASN A 395 -25.76 4.03 -3.31
N SER A 396 -26.09 4.09 -2.02
CA SER A 396 -25.32 4.83 -1.02
C SER A 396 -23.87 4.35 -0.87
N GLY A 397 -23.55 3.10 -1.21
CA GLY A 397 -22.17 2.61 -1.27
C GLY A 397 -21.27 3.39 -2.24
N THR A 398 -21.84 3.95 -3.30
CA THR A 398 -21.10 4.75 -4.29
C THR A 398 -20.63 6.09 -3.73
N LEU A 399 -21.20 6.55 -2.60
CA LEU A 399 -20.76 7.75 -1.90
C LEU A 399 -19.52 7.50 -1.03
N VAL A 400 -19.07 6.25 -0.93
CA VAL A 400 -17.89 5.87 -0.15
C VAL A 400 -16.82 5.28 -1.05
N GLU A 401 -17.20 4.44 -2.01
CA GLU A 401 -16.22 3.55 -2.67
C GLU A 401 -16.03 3.82 -4.16
N TYR A 402 -16.85 4.67 -4.79
CA TYR A 402 -16.83 4.79 -6.25
C TYR A 402 -15.45 5.22 -6.77
N ASP A 403 -14.93 6.34 -6.29
CA ASP A 403 -13.65 6.89 -6.72
C ASP A 403 -12.50 5.90 -6.42
N THR A 404 -12.52 5.28 -5.22
CA THR A 404 -11.47 4.38 -4.74
C THR A 404 -11.41 3.08 -5.54
N VAL A 405 -12.56 2.51 -5.91
CA VAL A 405 -12.65 1.31 -6.74
C VAL A 405 -12.17 1.58 -8.16
N LEU A 406 -12.52 2.72 -8.77
CA LEU A 406 -12.07 3.04 -10.12
C LEU A 406 -10.54 3.15 -10.17
N ASN A 407 -9.95 3.93 -9.26
CA ASN A 407 -8.52 4.15 -9.18
C ASN A 407 -7.76 2.83 -8.89
N GLN A 408 -8.28 2.00 -7.99
CA GLN A 408 -7.73 0.67 -7.70
C GLN A 408 -7.69 -0.22 -8.94
N MET A 409 -8.77 -0.26 -9.73
CA MET A 409 -8.84 -1.10 -10.92
C MET A 409 -7.92 -0.58 -12.05
N LEU A 410 -7.69 0.74 -12.16
CA LEU A 410 -6.72 1.26 -13.14
C LEU A 410 -5.31 0.71 -12.91
N VAL A 411 -4.87 0.65 -11.65
CA VAL A 411 -3.57 0.07 -11.29
C VAL A 411 -3.53 -1.42 -11.63
N TYR A 412 -4.61 -2.16 -11.38
CA TYR A 412 -4.69 -3.57 -11.77
C TYR A 412 -4.52 -3.77 -13.28
N LEU A 413 -5.29 -3.03 -14.09
CA LEU A 413 -5.27 -3.19 -15.55
C LEU A 413 -3.92 -2.83 -16.14
N HIS A 414 -3.26 -1.78 -15.64
CA HIS A 414 -1.90 -1.42 -16.06
C HIS A 414 -0.88 -2.52 -15.72
N LEU A 415 -0.86 -3.01 -14.47
CA LEU A 415 0.09 -4.04 -14.04
C LEU A 415 -0.18 -5.41 -14.68
N TRP A 416 -1.43 -5.70 -15.03
CA TRP A 416 -1.79 -6.88 -15.83
C TRP A 416 -1.54 -6.71 -17.33
N ARG A 417 -1.14 -5.52 -17.77
CA ARG A 417 -0.89 -5.17 -19.18
C ARG A 417 -2.10 -5.43 -20.07
N ILE A 418 -3.28 -5.11 -19.57
CA ILE A 418 -4.51 -5.16 -20.35
C ILE A 418 -4.42 -4.11 -21.46
N ASP A 419 -4.82 -4.50 -22.67
CA ASP A 419 -4.84 -3.61 -23.84
C ASP A 419 -5.61 -2.32 -23.51
N GLN A 420 -4.98 -1.16 -23.72
CA GLN A 420 -5.59 0.14 -23.44
C GLN A 420 -6.79 0.45 -24.34
N ALA A 421 -6.93 -0.26 -25.47
CA ALA A 421 -8.10 -0.22 -26.35
C ALA A 421 -9.25 -1.11 -25.88
N ASN A 422 -9.05 -1.91 -24.84
CA ASN A 422 -10.10 -2.74 -24.23
C ASN A 422 -11.30 -1.85 -23.82
N PRO A 423 -12.54 -2.17 -24.25
CA PRO A 423 -13.71 -1.33 -23.97
C PRO A 423 -13.96 -1.07 -22.48
N PHE A 424 -13.74 -2.07 -21.63
CA PHE A 424 -13.84 -1.91 -20.17
C PHE A 424 -12.79 -0.91 -19.67
N TYR A 425 -11.54 -1.06 -20.10
CA TYR A 425 -10.45 -0.18 -19.68
C TYR A 425 -10.68 1.27 -20.14
N VAL A 426 -11.12 1.47 -21.38
CA VAL A 426 -11.45 2.81 -21.91
C VAL A 426 -12.54 3.49 -21.07
N ARG A 427 -13.64 2.78 -20.77
CA ARG A 427 -14.72 3.33 -19.95
C ARG A 427 -14.27 3.62 -18.52
N LEU A 428 -13.41 2.76 -17.96
CA LEU A 428 -12.85 2.91 -16.63
C LEU A 428 -11.97 4.17 -16.53
N ARG A 429 -11.06 4.38 -17.49
CA ARG A 429 -10.21 5.58 -17.55
C ARG A 429 -11.05 6.85 -17.65
N SER A 430 -12.07 6.86 -18.51
CA SER A 430 -13.00 7.98 -18.59
C SER A 430 -13.72 8.25 -17.26
N ALA A 431 -14.21 7.20 -16.57
CA ALA A 431 -14.87 7.35 -15.27
C ALA A 431 -13.94 7.91 -14.20
N ALA A 432 -12.68 7.46 -14.17
CA ALA A 432 -11.67 7.88 -13.23
C ALA A 432 -11.26 9.35 -13.48
N ALA A 433 -11.06 9.73 -14.75
CA ALA A 433 -10.78 11.12 -15.12
C ALA A 433 -11.89 12.08 -14.67
N GLU A 434 -13.16 11.70 -14.83
CA GLU A 434 -14.30 12.47 -14.31
C GLU A 434 -14.27 12.61 -12.78
N ALA A 435 -13.87 11.55 -12.07
CA ALA A 435 -13.77 11.56 -10.62
C ALA A 435 -12.61 12.45 -10.13
N THR A 436 -11.43 12.32 -10.74
CA THR A 436 -10.25 13.15 -10.49
C THR A 436 -10.54 14.63 -10.77
N ALA A 437 -11.17 14.95 -11.91
CA ALA A 437 -11.57 16.31 -12.23
C ALA A 437 -12.53 16.89 -11.17
N ARG A 438 -13.49 16.08 -10.67
CA ARG A 438 -14.41 16.51 -9.62
C ARG A 438 -13.69 16.85 -8.32
N ARG A 439 -12.71 16.04 -7.90
CA ARG A 439 -11.88 16.31 -6.72
C ARG A 439 -11.08 17.59 -6.91
N ALA A 440 -10.40 17.75 -8.04
CA ALA A 440 -9.62 18.95 -8.35
C ALA A 440 -10.46 20.24 -8.33
N THR A 441 -11.71 20.19 -8.82
CA THR A 441 -12.61 21.37 -8.79
C THR A 441 -13.17 21.70 -7.42
N ALA A 442 -13.21 20.74 -6.48
CA ALA A 442 -13.75 20.98 -5.14
C ALA A 442 -12.74 21.67 -4.20
N THR A 443 -11.46 21.66 -4.56
CA THR A 443 -10.36 22.31 -3.81
C THR A 443 -10.21 23.81 -4.16
N GLN A 444 -10.91 24.30 -5.19
CA GLN A 444 -10.97 25.71 -5.59
C GLN A 444 -12.16 26.41 -4.92
#